data_AF-A0A920SU20-F1
#
_entry.id   AF-A0A920SU20-F1
#
_cell.length_a   1.000
_cell.length_b   1.000
_cell.length_c   1.000
_cell.angle_alpha   90.00
_cell.angle_beta   90.00
_cell.angle_gamma   90.00
#
_symmetry.space_group_name_H-M   'P 1'
#
loop_
_entity.id
_entity.type
_entity.pdbx_description
1 polymer ?
#
loop_
_entity_poly.entity_id
_entity_poly.type
_entity_poly.pdbx_seq_one_letter_code
_entity_poly.pdbx_strand_id
1 'polypeptide(L)'
;MSEKDQTTKDRNAVDWGALVDDLHRLLRIRTTPIGMKLFEKVSEMEAIPRIRRPGAIHTTDQIVGQASRNGWTVGITAEDLVGPQCATVIGLHPRNEEWLSGKHMAGVWFANVESSSRHQHAMNVVTHGKYHAMAVSPLANGRLDPPDMH
;
A
#
# COMPACT_ATOMS: atom_id res chain seq x y z
N MET A 1 30.83 22.55 -7.05
CA MET A 1 30.83 21.07 -7.19
C MET A 1 30.38 20.50 -5.85
N SER A 2 29.28 19.80 -5.66
CA SER A 2 28.12 19.39 -6.47
C SER A 2 27.14 18.94 -5.36
N GLU A 3 26.05 19.67 -5.13
CA GLU A 3 24.71 19.33 -5.63
C GLU A 3 24.10 18.09 -4.96
N LYS A 4 22.95 18.34 -4.28
CA LYS A 4 21.86 17.42 -3.88
C LYS A 4 21.93 16.77 -2.49
N ASP A 5 21.38 17.50 -1.51
CA ASP A 5 20.44 16.91 -0.53
C ASP A 5 19.31 17.92 -0.21
N GLN A 6 18.54 18.25 -1.24
CA GLN A 6 17.47 19.26 -1.18
C GLN A 6 16.05 18.64 -1.32
N THR A 7 15.90 17.33 -1.16
CA THR A 7 14.64 16.63 -1.50
C THR A 7 13.65 16.42 -0.34
N THR A 8 13.86 17.00 0.84
CA THR A 8 12.97 16.71 1.99
C THR A 8 12.41 17.95 2.72
N LYS A 9 12.46 19.13 2.11
CA LYS A 9 11.86 20.35 2.67
C LYS A 9 11.29 21.26 1.59
N ASP A 10 10.12 20.88 1.07
CA ASP A 10 9.06 21.79 0.63
C ASP A 10 7.89 20.94 0.09
N ARG A 11 7.17 20.27 1.00
CA ARG A 11 5.79 19.86 0.70
C ARG A 11 4.90 20.97 1.20
N ASN A 12 4.65 21.97 0.34
CA ASN A 12 3.42 22.75 0.48
C ASN A 12 2.29 21.75 0.73
N ALA A 13 1.48 21.96 1.77
CA ALA A 13 0.34 21.09 2.07
C ALA A 13 -0.47 20.91 0.79
N VAL A 14 -0.43 19.70 0.23
CA VAL A 14 -1.08 19.42 -1.05
C VAL A 14 -2.57 19.39 -0.78
N ASP A 15 -3.32 20.27 -1.44
CA ASP A 15 -4.77 20.19 -1.45
C ASP A 15 -5.20 18.99 -2.32
N TRP A 16 -5.31 17.83 -1.68
CA TRP A 16 -5.73 16.59 -2.32
C TRP A 16 -7.12 16.69 -2.93
N GLY A 17 -8.02 17.50 -2.36
CA GLY A 17 -9.35 17.71 -2.90
C GLY A 17 -9.29 18.40 -4.26
N ALA A 18 -8.63 19.55 -4.31
CA ALA A 18 -8.45 20.32 -5.54
C ALA A 18 -7.71 19.52 -6.62
N LEU A 19 -6.66 18.78 -6.26
CA LEU A 19 -5.91 17.97 -7.22
C LEU A 19 -6.77 16.83 -7.80
N VAL A 20 -7.54 16.13 -6.97
CA VAL A 20 -8.41 15.05 -7.44
C VAL A 20 -9.52 15.61 -8.35
N ASP A 21 -10.08 16.76 -8.00
CA ASP A 21 -11.08 17.44 -8.84
C ASP A 21 -10.51 17.82 -10.20
N ASP A 22 -9.28 18.36 -10.23
CA ASP A 22 -8.59 18.67 -11.47
C ASP A 22 -8.30 17.42 -12.31
N LEU A 23 -7.89 16.31 -11.70
CA LEU A 23 -7.69 15.04 -12.42
C LEU A 23 -8.98 14.53 -13.05
N HIS A 24 -10.10 14.56 -12.31
CA HIS A 24 -11.40 14.16 -12.86
C HIS A 24 -11.86 15.09 -13.98
N ARG A 25 -11.69 16.42 -13.81
CA ARG A 25 -12.10 17.42 -14.81
C ARG A 25 -11.26 17.36 -16.09
N LEU A 26 -9.94 17.25 -15.96
CA LEU A 26 -9.00 17.32 -17.08
C LEU A 26 -8.86 15.97 -17.80
N LEU A 27 -8.70 14.88 -17.05
CA LEU A 27 -8.41 13.56 -17.62
C LEU A 27 -9.65 12.67 -17.75
N ARG A 28 -10.79 13.07 -17.14
CA ARG A 28 -12.04 12.30 -17.13
C ARG A 28 -11.84 10.86 -16.62
N ILE A 29 -10.98 10.70 -15.61
CA ILE A 29 -10.74 9.41 -14.98
C ILE A 29 -12.02 8.88 -14.31
N ARG A 30 -12.27 7.58 -14.46
CA ARG A 30 -13.44 6.91 -13.86
C ARG A 30 -13.19 6.43 -12.44
N THR A 31 -11.93 6.16 -12.10
CA THR A 31 -11.55 5.61 -10.80
C THR A 31 -11.01 6.73 -9.93
N THR A 32 -11.50 6.79 -8.69
CA THR A 32 -11.07 7.82 -7.73
C THR A 32 -9.62 7.55 -7.30
N PRO A 33 -8.72 8.56 -7.38
CA PRO A 33 -7.38 8.45 -6.83
C PRO A 33 -7.40 8.14 -5.33
N ILE A 34 -6.51 7.25 -4.91
CA ILE A 34 -6.41 6.75 -3.53
C ILE A 34 -5.01 7.01 -2.98
N GLY A 35 -4.95 7.23 -1.67
CA GLY A 35 -3.72 7.27 -0.90
C GLY A 35 -3.60 6.04 -0.02
N MET A 36 -2.37 5.66 0.30
CA MET A 36 -2.05 4.60 1.25
C MET A 36 -1.06 5.11 2.30
N LYS A 37 -1.18 4.60 3.52
CA LYS A 37 -0.33 4.96 4.65
C LYS A 37 -0.04 3.75 5.53
N LEU A 38 1.20 3.60 5.97
CA LEU A 38 1.63 2.57 6.91
C LEU A 38 1.66 3.12 8.33
N PHE A 39 1.33 2.26 9.29
CA PHE A 39 1.21 2.62 10.70
C PHE A 39 2.06 1.71 11.57
N GLU A 40 2.81 2.32 12.48
CA GLU A 40 3.62 1.60 13.48
C GLU A 40 2.72 0.94 14.52
N LYS A 41 1.54 1.51 14.81
CA LYS A 41 0.54 0.91 15.71
C LYS A 41 -0.79 0.69 15.02
N VAL A 42 -1.39 -0.47 15.27
CA VAL A 42 -2.74 -0.79 14.77
C VAL A 42 -3.76 0.22 15.29
N SER A 43 -3.67 0.62 16.56
CA SER A 43 -4.59 1.58 17.18
C SER A 43 -4.57 2.97 16.53
N GLU A 44 -3.42 3.41 16.01
CA GLU A 44 -3.31 4.69 15.28
C GLU A 44 -4.02 4.61 13.93
N MET A 45 -3.94 3.47 13.25
CA MET A 45 -4.72 3.21 12.05
C MET A 45 -6.22 3.13 12.38
N GLU A 46 -6.62 2.43 13.45
CA GLU A 46 -8.02 2.31 13.86
C GLU A 46 -8.66 3.63 14.29
N ALA A 47 -7.86 4.61 14.71
CA ALA A 47 -8.33 5.94 15.05
C ALA A 47 -8.76 6.78 13.83
N ILE A 48 -8.47 6.34 12.58
CA ILE A 48 -8.87 7.08 11.38
C ILE A 48 -10.40 7.16 11.28
N PRO A 49 -10.97 8.37 11.08
CA PRO A 49 -12.41 8.52 10.95
C PRO A 49 -13.02 7.64 9.84
N ARG A 50 -14.06 6.90 10.19
CA ARG A 50 -14.80 5.98 9.29
C ARG A 50 -13.93 4.85 8.70
N ILE A 51 -12.85 4.47 9.37
CA ILE A 51 -12.08 3.30 8.96
C ILE A 51 -12.91 2.02 9.09
N ARG A 52 -12.79 1.17 8.08
CA ARG A 52 -13.39 -0.16 8.03
C ARG A 52 -12.29 -1.20 8.18
N ARG A 53 -12.55 -2.22 8.99
CA ARG A 53 -11.74 -3.44 9.05
C ARG A 53 -12.44 -4.53 8.23
N PRO A 54 -11.71 -5.31 7.41
CA PRO A 54 -12.32 -6.40 6.69
C PRO A 54 -12.89 -7.48 7.62
N GLY A 55 -14.03 -8.07 7.24
CA GLY A 55 -14.60 -9.22 7.93
C GLY A 55 -14.14 -10.57 7.37
N ALA A 56 -13.32 -10.55 6.32
CA ALA A 56 -12.80 -11.72 5.62
C ALA A 56 -11.36 -11.44 5.16
N ILE A 57 -10.65 -12.51 4.79
CA ILE A 57 -9.30 -12.44 4.24
C ILE A 57 -9.35 -11.94 2.79
N HIS A 58 -8.50 -10.98 2.45
CA HIS A 58 -8.43 -10.36 1.13
C HIS A 58 -7.00 -10.32 0.58
N THR A 59 -6.86 -10.10 -0.73
CA THR A 59 -5.58 -9.66 -1.27
C THR A 59 -5.43 -8.14 -1.07
N THR A 60 -4.20 -7.62 -1.08
CA THR A 60 -3.98 -6.17 -0.91
C THR A 60 -4.60 -5.36 -2.06
N ASP A 61 -4.61 -5.88 -3.29
CA ASP A 61 -5.27 -5.24 -4.43
C ASP A 61 -6.80 -5.16 -4.28
N GLN A 62 -7.44 -6.14 -3.61
CA GLN A 62 -8.86 -6.07 -3.29
C GLN A 62 -9.14 -4.93 -2.31
N ILE A 63 -8.27 -4.70 -1.33
CA ILE A 63 -8.37 -3.59 -0.37
C ILE A 63 -8.25 -2.24 -1.07
N VAL A 64 -7.26 -2.09 -1.95
CA VAL A 64 -7.12 -0.91 -2.82
C VAL A 64 -8.36 -0.73 -3.72
N GLY A 65 -8.92 -1.84 -4.20
CA GLY A 65 -10.14 -1.87 -4.99
C GLY A 65 -11.36 -1.35 -4.24
N GLN A 66 -11.51 -1.69 -2.95
CA GLN A 66 -12.60 -1.18 -2.11
C GLN A 66 -12.52 0.33 -1.93
N ALA A 67 -11.31 0.88 -1.71
CA ALA A 67 -11.13 2.32 -1.59
C ALA A 67 -11.44 3.06 -2.89
N SER A 68 -10.88 2.57 -4.00
CA SER A 68 -10.98 3.24 -5.31
C SER A 68 -12.34 3.13 -5.99
N ARG A 69 -13.13 2.08 -5.69
CA ARG A 69 -14.45 1.83 -6.30
C ARG A 69 -15.62 2.15 -5.38
N ASN A 70 -15.49 1.88 -4.07
CA ASN A 70 -16.59 2.07 -3.11
C ASN A 70 -16.43 3.36 -2.29
N GLY A 71 -15.31 4.07 -2.45
CA GLY A 71 -15.01 5.29 -1.69
C GLY A 71 -14.72 5.03 -0.21
N TRP A 72 -14.37 3.80 0.16
CA TRP A 72 -14.15 3.41 1.54
C TRP A 72 -12.75 3.77 2.04
N THR A 73 -12.66 4.04 3.33
CA THR A 73 -11.39 3.99 4.05
C THR A 73 -11.27 2.63 4.68
N VAL A 74 -10.26 1.86 4.32
CA VAL A 74 -10.07 0.48 4.78
C VAL A 74 -8.70 0.35 5.43
N GLY A 75 -8.68 -0.23 6.62
CA GLY A 75 -7.47 -0.50 7.38
C GLY A 75 -7.23 -2.00 7.49
N ILE A 76 -5.99 -2.44 7.31
CA ILE A 76 -5.58 -3.85 7.35
C ILE A 76 -4.31 -4.08 8.18
N THR A 77 -4.18 -5.29 8.71
CA THR A 77 -2.96 -5.89 9.26
C THR A 77 -2.58 -7.10 8.39
N ALA A 78 -1.49 -7.79 8.74
CA ALA A 78 -1.10 -9.03 8.06
C ALA A 78 -2.18 -10.12 8.13
N GLU A 79 -2.98 -10.14 9.20
CA GLU A 79 -4.02 -11.14 9.44
C GLU A 79 -5.20 -11.02 8.47
N ASP A 80 -5.41 -9.85 7.87
CA ASP A 80 -6.47 -9.64 6.89
C ASP A 80 -6.06 -10.07 5.47
N LEU A 81 -4.82 -10.52 5.28
CA LEU A 81 -4.23 -10.73 3.95
C LEU A 81 -4.04 -12.20 3.56
N VAL A 82 -4.32 -12.50 2.29
CA VAL A 82 -4.05 -13.82 1.70
C VAL A 82 -2.54 -14.00 1.51
N GLY A 83 -1.98 -14.85 2.35
CA GLY A 83 -0.61 -15.34 2.22
C GLY A 83 0.48 -14.25 2.35
N PRO A 84 1.75 -14.66 2.30
CA PRO A 84 2.86 -13.75 2.62
C PRO A 84 3.23 -12.82 1.46
N GLN A 85 2.78 -13.06 0.22
CA GLN A 85 3.27 -12.32 -0.94
C GLN A 85 2.95 -10.83 -0.86
N CYS A 86 1.66 -10.47 -0.84
CA CYS A 86 1.26 -9.07 -0.81
C CYS A 86 1.62 -8.41 0.53
N ALA A 87 1.52 -9.16 1.65
CA ALA A 87 1.89 -8.66 2.97
C ALA A 87 3.38 -8.28 3.07
N THR A 88 4.27 -9.04 2.42
CA THR A 88 5.72 -8.77 2.44
C THR A 88 6.07 -7.51 1.66
N VAL A 89 5.40 -7.24 0.53
CA VAL A 89 5.63 -6.02 -0.29
C VAL A 89 5.45 -4.75 0.54
N ILE A 90 4.41 -4.72 1.38
CA ILE A 90 4.09 -3.59 2.26
C ILE A 90 4.70 -3.71 3.67
N GLY A 91 5.61 -4.66 3.89
CA GLY A 91 6.39 -4.78 5.12
C GLY A 91 5.62 -5.33 6.33
N LEU A 92 4.43 -5.90 6.12
CA LEU A 92 3.61 -6.52 7.17
C LEU A 92 3.97 -8.00 7.41
N HIS A 93 4.81 -8.59 6.55
CA HIS A 93 5.34 -9.94 6.71
C HIS A 93 6.85 -9.95 6.39
N PRO A 94 7.69 -10.73 7.10
CA PRO A 94 9.11 -10.79 6.83
C PRO A 94 9.45 -11.48 5.51
N ARG A 95 10.58 -11.10 4.91
CA ARG A 95 11.21 -11.85 3.79
C ARG A 95 11.91 -13.10 4.33
N ASN A 96 11.15 -14.02 4.91
CA ASN A 96 11.69 -15.27 5.46
C ASN A 96 12.17 -16.21 4.34
N GLU A 97 12.87 -17.29 4.71
CA GLU A 97 13.42 -18.27 3.76
C GLU A 97 12.34 -18.88 2.86
N GLU A 98 11.15 -19.12 3.40
CA GLU A 98 10.04 -19.66 2.63
C GLU A 98 9.60 -18.70 1.51
N TRP A 99 9.44 -17.42 1.83
CA TRP A 99 9.08 -16.40 0.85
C TRP A 99 10.19 -16.21 -0.19
N LEU A 100 11.45 -16.14 0.25
CA LEU A 100 12.63 -16.01 -0.62
C LEU A 100 12.84 -17.22 -1.53
N SER A 101 12.37 -18.41 -1.13
CA SER A 101 12.47 -19.62 -1.95
C SER A 101 11.74 -19.50 -3.30
N GLY A 102 10.76 -18.59 -3.43
CA GLY A 102 9.97 -18.43 -4.65
C GLY A 102 9.03 -19.60 -4.98
N LYS A 103 8.98 -20.65 -4.16
CA LYS A 103 8.17 -21.85 -4.43
C LYS A 103 6.69 -21.54 -4.72
N HIS A 104 6.11 -20.59 -3.97
CA HIS A 104 4.71 -20.19 -4.09
C HIS A 104 4.35 -19.47 -5.41
N MET A 105 5.35 -18.99 -6.14
CA MET A 105 5.14 -18.20 -7.38
C MET A 105 5.61 -18.97 -8.63
N ALA A 106 6.35 -20.07 -8.46
CA ALA A 106 6.75 -20.97 -9.54
C ALA A 106 5.55 -21.77 -10.07
N GLY A 107 5.44 -21.90 -11.39
CA GLY A 107 4.30 -22.49 -12.07
C GLY A 107 3.04 -21.61 -12.11
N VAL A 108 3.01 -20.50 -11.35
CA VAL A 108 1.92 -19.52 -11.36
C VAL A 108 2.31 -18.29 -12.19
N TRP A 109 3.40 -17.63 -11.80
CA TRP A 109 3.90 -16.40 -12.44
C TRP A 109 5.27 -16.58 -13.08
N PHE A 110 6.05 -17.56 -12.61
CA PHE A 110 7.39 -17.86 -13.13
C PHE A 110 7.45 -19.30 -13.59
N ALA A 111 8.13 -19.56 -14.71
CA ALA A 111 8.24 -20.92 -15.24
C ALA A 111 8.95 -21.90 -14.29
N ASN A 112 9.88 -21.41 -13.45
CA ASN A 112 10.64 -22.25 -12.51
C ASN A 112 10.95 -21.53 -11.19
N VAL A 113 11.31 -22.34 -10.18
CA VAL A 113 11.62 -21.88 -8.81
C VAL A 113 12.82 -20.95 -8.79
N GLU A 114 13.85 -21.20 -9.59
CA GLU A 114 15.05 -20.37 -9.64
C GLU A 114 14.73 -18.92 -10.07
N SER A 115 13.98 -18.77 -11.16
CA SER A 115 13.56 -17.45 -11.66
C SER A 115 12.65 -16.76 -10.67
N SER A 116 11.77 -17.52 -10.02
CA SER A 116 10.91 -16.99 -8.98
C SER A 116 11.69 -16.52 -7.75
N SER A 117 12.64 -17.31 -7.26
CA SER A 117 13.47 -16.93 -6.11
C SER A 117 14.31 -15.70 -6.42
N ARG A 118 14.91 -15.63 -7.63
CA ARG A 118 15.63 -14.44 -8.09
C ARG A 118 14.74 -13.20 -8.08
N HIS A 119 13.49 -13.32 -8.52
CA HIS A 119 12.52 -12.23 -8.41
C HIS A 119 12.29 -11.82 -6.95
N GLN A 120 12.01 -12.79 -6.06
CA GLN A 120 11.79 -12.51 -4.64
C GLN A 120 12.98 -11.79 -4.01
N HIS A 121 14.21 -12.17 -4.33
CA HIS A 121 15.43 -11.49 -3.85
C HIS A 121 15.60 -10.09 -4.43
N ALA A 122 15.25 -9.88 -5.70
CA ALA A 122 15.40 -8.60 -6.39
C ALA A 122 14.31 -7.56 -6.03
N MET A 123 13.19 -7.99 -5.44
CA MET A 123 12.10 -7.09 -5.09
C MET A 123 12.53 -6.01 -4.08
N ASN A 124 12.20 -4.76 -4.40
CA ASN A 124 12.21 -3.66 -3.45
C ASN A 124 10.91 -3.71 -2.64
N VAL A 125 11.03 -3.91 -1.33
CA VAL A 125 9.89 -4.03 -0.41
C VAL A 125 10.12 -3.17 0.80
N VAL A 126 9.03 -2.80 1.49
CA VAL A 126 9.13 -2.13 2.78
C VAL A 126 9.79 -3.06 3.80
N THR A 127 10.78 -2.54 4.54
CA THR A 127 11.47 -3.31 5.57
C THR A 127 10.50 -3.74 6.67
N HIS A 128 10.41 -5.04 6.92
CA HIS A 128 9.60 -5.59 8.00
C HIS A 128 10.09 -5.15 9.39
N GLY A 129 9.15 -5.00 10.32
CA GLY A 129 9.42 -4.77 11.74
C GLY A 129 9.07 -3.37 12.24
N LYS A 130 8.95 -2.39 11.35
CA LYS A 130 8.55 -1.02 11.71
C LYS A 130 7.04 -0.83 11.72
N TYR A 131 6.34 -1.36 10.72
CA TYR A 131 4.92 -1.15 10.51
C TYR A 131 4.11 -2.40 10.82
N HIS A 132 2.92 -2.22 11.37
CA HIS A 132 2.02 -3.29 11.79
C HIS A 132 0.64 -3.19 11.14
N ALA A 133 0.33 -2.07 10.50
CA ALA A 133 -0.91 -1.88 9.78
C ALA A 133 -0.74 -0.97 8.56
N MET A 134 -1.70 -1.02 7.64
CA MET A 134 -1.83 -0.11 6.51
C MET A 134 -3.27 0.37 6.39
N ALA A 135 -3.47 1.63 6.02
CA ALA A 135 -4.78 2.14 5.61
C ALA A 135 -4.74 2.61 4.15
N VAL A 136 -5.88 2.46 3.48
CA VAL A 136 -6.13 2.96 2.12
C VAL A 136 -7.40 3.82 2.14
N SER A 137 -7.38 4.97 1.47
CA SER A 137 -8.53 5.88 1.40
C SER A 137 -8.51 6.68 0.09
N PRO A 138 -9.66 7.09 -0.46
CA PRO A 138 -9.71 8.16 -1.47
C PRO A 138 -8.94 9.39 -1.01
N LEU A 139 -8.11 9.96 -1.89
CA LEU A 139 -7.29 11.14 -1.59
C LEU A 139 -8.17 12.36 -1.26
N ALA A 140 -9.26 12.55 -2.01
CA ALA A 140 -10.22 13.63 -1.80
C ALA A 140 -10.87 13.65 -0.40
N ASN A 141 -10.84 12.53 0.33
CA ASN A 141 -11.36 12.49 1.69
C ASN A 141 -10.40 13.11 2.73
N GLY A 142 -9.13 13.35 2.39
CA GLY A 142 -8.14 13.96 3.29
C GLY A 142 -7.84 13.17 4.57
N ARG A 143 -8.15 11.87 4.60
CA ARG A 143 -8.05 11.04 5.83
C ARG A 143 -6.66 10.52 6.12
N LEU A 144 -5.77 10.50 5.13
CA LEU A 144 -4.40 10.04 5.25
C LEU A 144 -3.47 11.20 4.93
N ASP A 145 -3.07 11.96 5.95
CA ASP A 145 -2.28 13.18 5.77
C ASP A 145 -0.95 13.14 6.57
N PRO A 146 0.21 13.31 5.90
CA PRO A 146 0.39 13.02 4.47
C PRO A 146 0.22 11.51 4.21
N PRO A 147 -0.17 11.10 3.00
CA PRO A 147 -0.08 9.71 2.57
C PRO A 147 1.37 9.34 2.26
N ASP A 148 1.75 8.07 2.45
CA ASP A 148 3.08 7.57 2.10
C ASP A 148 3.17 7.24 0.59
N MET A 149 2.04 6.84 -0.01
CA MET A 149 1.89 6.50 -1.43
C MET A 149 0.62 7.17 -1.98
N HIS A 150 0.71 7.85 -3.13
CA HIS A 150 -0.37 8.61 -3.79
C HIS A 150 -0.17 8.70 -5.30
#